data_AF-A0A957SZV4-F1
#
_entry.id   AF-A0A957SZV4-F1
#
_cell.length_a   1.000
_cell.length_b   1.000
_cell.length_c   1.000
_cell.angle_alpha   90.00
_cell.angle_beta   90.00
_cell.angle_gamma   90.00
#
_symmetry.space_group_name_H-M   'P 1'
#
loop_
_entity.id
_entity.type
_entity.pdbx_description
1 polymer ?
#
loop_
_entity_poly.entity_id
_entity_poly.type
_entity_poly.pdbx_seq_one_letter_code
_entity_poly.pdbx_strand_id
1 'polypeptide(L)'
;MTLFEQAHQDRLQKDAPLAARMRPRTLDEYVGQEHIIGPGRLLRRAIQADQLGSLIFYGPPGTGKTTLAQVIANTTRAHFIAINAVLAGVKDIREAIAEAQERAGMYNQRTILFVDEVHRFNKSQQDALFPWVENGTVILVGATTENPYFEVNKALVSRSRIFQLTGLTKEHLRRIIEQTLADPERGYGKRNVTIDEDAIEHLVEVANGDARAVLNALELAVETTGDEVATIDDRRPTTVRSDPPAAVSRRSSDVHITLAIAEESIQRRAVLYDKEGDYHFDTI
;
A
#
# COMPACT_ATOMS: atom_id res chain seq x y z
N MET A 1 -5.46 -16.13 21.34
CA MET A 1 -6.52 -15.25 20.80
C MET A 1 -7.86 -15.88 21.08
N THR A 2 -8.82 -15.09 21.56
CA THR A 2 -10.20 -15.55 21.81
C THR A 2 -11.00 -15.61 20.50
N LEU A 3 -12.07 -16.42 20.44
CA LEU A 3 -12.98 -16.48 19.29
C LEU A 3 -13.58 -15.11 18.91
N PHE A 4 -13.76 -14.23 19.91
CA PHE A 4 -14.23 -12.86 19.71
C PHE A 4 -13.16 -11.94 19.10
N GLU A 5 -11.90 -12.05 19.53
CA GLU A 5 -10.78 -11.33 18.91
C GLU A 5 -10.60 -11.74 17.44
N GLN A 6 -10.73 -13.04 17.15
CA GLN A 6 -10.60 -13.56 15.79
C GLN A 6 -11.72 -13.04 14.87
N ALA A 7 -12.98 -13.10 15.32
CA ALA A 7 -14.10 -12.54 14.56
C ALA A 7 -13.99 -11.02 14.35
N HIS A 8 -13.44 -10.29 15.33
CA HIS A 8 -13.20 -8.86 15.21
C HIS A 8 -12.09 -8.55 14.19
N GLN A 9 -10.97 -9.29 14.21
CA GLN A 9 -9.90 -9.14 13.22
C GLN A 9 -10.36 -9.50 11.80
N ASP A 10 -11.12 -10.59 11.64
CA ASP A 10 -11.67 -11.00 10.35
C ASP A 10 -12.60 -9.93 9.77
N ARG A 11 -13.37 -9.26 10.63
CA ARG A 11 -14.23 -8.16 10.22
C ARG A 11 -13.42 -6.91 9.85
N LEU A 12 -12.44 -6.53 10.65
CA LEU A 12 -11.54 -5.41 10.33
C LEU A 12 -10.79 -5.61 9.01
N GLN A 13 -10.41 -6.85 8.67
CA GLN A 13 -9.79 -7.15 7.38
C GLN A 13 -10.77 -7.05 6.21
N LYS A 14 -12.03 -7.45 6.39
CA LYS A 14 -13.06 -7.32 5.35
C LYS A 14 -13.48 -5.88 5.10
N ASP A 15 -13.57 -5.08 6.16
CA ASP A 15 -13.97 -3.66 6.09
C ASP A 15 -12.79 -2.74 5.75
N ALA A 16 -11.58 -3.28 5.58
CA ALA A 16 -10.40 -2.49 5.22
C ALA A 16 -10.45 -2.00 3.77
N PRO A 17 -9.85 -0.82 3.46
CA PRO A 17 -9.73 -0.35 2.08
C PRO A 17 -9.07 -1.38 1.16
N LEU A 18 -9.48 -1.42 -0.11
CA LEU A 18 -9.01 -2.37 -1.11
C LEU A 18 -7.48 -2.36 -1.22
N ALA A 19 -6.87 -1.18 -1.20
CA ALA A 19 -5.41 -1.04 -1.23
C ALA A 19 -4.69 -1.69 -0.04
N ALA A 20 -5.35 -1.83 1.12
CA ALA A 20 -4.82 -2.58 2.26
C ALA A 20 -5.07 -4.08 2.11
N ARG A 21 -6.26 -4.49 1.66
CA ARG A 21 -6.63 -5.89 1.41
C ARG A 21 -5.75 -6.55 0.35
N MET A 22 -5.48 -5.84 -0.75
CA MET A 22 -4.73 -6.35 -1.90
C MET A 22 -3.20 -6.32 -1.73
N ARG A 23 -2.68 -6.01 -0.53
CA ARG A 23 -1.22 -6.04 -0.31
C ARG A 23 -0.66 -7.44 -0.59
N PRO A 24 0.38 -7.55 -1.44
CA PRO A 24 1.14 -8.79 -1.64
C PRO A 24 1.55 -9.44 -0.32
N ARG A 25 1.34 -10.76 -0.22
CA ARG A 25 1.77 -11.56 0.94
C ARG A 25 3.17 -12.15 0.74
N THR A 26 3.56 -12.37 -0.52
CA THR A 26 4.80 -13.03 -0.93
C THR A 26 5.56 -12.20 -1.97
N LEU A 27 6.84 -12.52 -2.20
CA LEU A 27 7.65 -11.90 -3.26
C LEU A 27 7.16 -12.24 -4.67
N ASP A 28 6.39 -13.31 -4.84
CA ASP A 28 5.83 -13.73 -6.14
C ASP A 28 4.54 -12.98 -6.49
N GLU A 29 3.79 -12.55 -5.49
CA GLU A 29 2.64 -11.65 -5.65
C GLU A 29 3.06 -10.20 -5.91
N TYR A 30 4.30 -9.83 -5.57
CA TYR A 30 4.75 -8.44 -5.66
C TYR A 30 4.89 -7.99 -7.12
N VAL A 31 4.18 -6.92 -7.48
CA VAL A 31 4.21 -6.34 -8.84
C VAL A 31 5.18 -5.17 -8.91
N GLY A 32 6.06 -5.19 -9.92
CA GLY A 32 7.09 -4.18 -10.13
C GLY A 32 8.36 -4.41 -9.33
N GLN A 33 9.31 -3.48 -9.50
CA GLN A 33 10.61 -3.48 -8.82
C GLN A 33 11.51 -4.67 -9.19
N GLU A 34 11.36 -5.22 -10.39
CA GLU A 34 12.11 -6.38 -10.91
C GLU A 34 13.63 -6.14 -10.87
N HIS A 35 14.07 -4.88 -10.93
CA HIS A 35 15.48 -4.48 -10.83
C HIS A 35 16.09 -4.72 -9.45
N ILE A 36 15.28 -4.76 -8.38
CA ILE A 36 15.74 -5.02 -7.01
C ILE A 36 15.27 -6.36 -6.45
N ILE A 37 14.07 -6.82 -6.81
CA ILE A 37 13.47 -8.05 -6.25
C ILE A 37 13.06 -9.07 -7.31
N GLY A 38 13.47 -8.90 -8.56
CA GLY A 38 13.31 -9.93 -9.59
C GLY A 38 14.09 -11.22 -9.27
N PRO A 39 13.81 -12.33 -9.97
CA PRO A 39 14.54 -13.58 -9.82
C PRO A 39 16.06 -13.38 -9.90
N GLY A 40 16.81 -13.98 -8.96
CA GLY A 40 18.28 -13.87 -8.90
C GLY A 40 18.82 -12.54 -8.34
N ARG A 41 17.99 -11.52 -8.12
CA ARG A 41 18.44 -10.25 -7.53
C ARG A 41 18.93 -10.42 -6.09
N LEU A 42 19.89 -9.57 -5.69
CA LEU A 42 20.55 -9.67 -4.39
C LEU A 42 19.54 -9.56 -3.23
N LEU A 43 18.65 -8.57 -3.26
CA LEU A 43 17.68 -8.37 -2.19
C LEU A 43 16.75 -9.58 -2.06
N ARG A 44 16.18 -10.06 -3.17
CA ARG A 44 15.34 -11.28 -3.19
C ARG A 44 16.06 -12.49 -2.58
N ARG A 45 17.29 -12.77 -3.01
CA ARG A 45 18.10 -13.88 -2.45
C ARG A 45 18.37 -13.70 -0.96
N ALA A 46 18.67 -12.48 -0.51
CA ALA A 46 18.92 -12.19 0.90
C ALA A 46 17.67 -12.37 1.76
N ILE A 47 16.48 -11.97 1.26
CA ILE A 47 15.19 -12.20 1.93
C ILE A 47 14.94 -13.71 2.04
N GLN A 48 15.05 -14.44 0.93
CA GLN A 48 14.77 -15.88 0.88
C GLN A 48 15.75 -16.72 1.72
N ALA A 49 17.01 -16.28 1.83
CA ALA A 49 18.03 -16.93 2.66
C ALA A 49 17.95 -16.51 4.15
N ASP A 50 17.03 -15.62 4.52
CA ASP A 50 16.94 -15.01 5.85
C ASP A 50 18.28 -14.37 6.30
N GLN A 51 18.99 -13.74 5.36
CA GLN A 51 20.29 -13.10 5.54
C GLN A 51 20.21 -11.59 5.28
N LEU A 52 19.17 -10.95 5.81
CA LEU A 52 18.99 -9.50 5.70
C LEU A 52 19.84 -8.75 6.72
N GLY A 53 20.52 -7.70 6.24
CA GLY A 53 21.02 -6.62 7.09
C GLY A 53 20.08 -5.41 6.98
N SER A 54 20.42 -4.30 7.62
CA SER A 54 19.60 -3.10 7.60
C SER A 54 19.44 -2.52 6.19
N LEU A 55 18.24 -2.02 5.90
CA LEU A 55 17.80 -1.55 4.59
C LEU A 55 17.08 -0.20 4.73
N ILE A 56 17.17 0.66 3.74
CA ILE A 56 16.28 1.81 3.58
C ILE A 56 15.70 1.80 2.17
N PHE A 57 14.38 1.77 2.09
CA PHE A 57 13.61 1.93 0.87
C PHE A 57 13.25 3.39 0.67
N TYR A 58 13.55 3.93 -0.51
CA TYR A 58 13.11 5.27 -0.89
C TYR A 58 12.49 5.30 -2.27
N GLY A 59 11.56 6.22 -2.50
CA GLY A 59 10.91 6.38 -3.79
C GLY A 59 9.51 6.99 -3.67
N PRO A 60 8.83 7.24 -4.81
CA PRO A 60 7.51 7.86 -4.84
C PRO A 60 6.47 7.13 -3.98
N PRO A 61 5.37 7.80 -3.57
CA PRO A 61 4.23 7.13 -2.94
C PRO A 61 3.67 6.02 -3.85
N GLY A 62 3.01 5.03 -3.26
CA GLY A 62 2.34 3.98 -4.04
C GLY A 62 3.23 2.92 -4.68
N THR A 63 4.56 3.03 -4.55
CA THR A 63 5.52 2.08 -5.15
C THR A 63 5.70 0.77 -4.37
N GLY A 64 5.12 0.69 -3.17
CA GLY A 64 5.06 -0.52 -2.35
C GLY A 64 6.13 -0.66 -1.27
N LYS A 65 6.80 0.43 -0.83
CA LYS A 65 7.80 0.41 0.27
C LYS A 65 7.31 -0.32 1.54
N THR A 66 6.18 0.10 2.10
CA THR A 66 5.55 -0.51 3.28
C THR A 66 5.15 -1.96 3.02
N THR A 67 4.63 -2.24 1.81
CA THR A 67 4.27 -3.59 1.39
C THR A 67 5.49 -4.52 1.34
N LEU A 68 6.61 -4.04 0.79
CA LEU A 68 7.84 -4.82 0.70
C LEU A 68 8.39 -5.15 2.08
N ALA A 69 8.33 -4.21 3.03
CA ALA A 69 8.68 -4.49 4.43
C ALA A 69 7.81 -5.58 5.05
N GLN A 70 6.50 -5.58 4.77
CA GLN A 70 5.59 -6.63 5.23
C GLN A 70 5.88 -7.99 4.58
N VAL A 71 6.17 -8.02 3.28
CA VAL A 71 6.56 -9.26 2.58
C VAL A 71 7.86 -9.82 3.16
N ILE A 72 8.83 -8.95 3.48
CA ILE A 72 10.06 -9.33 4.18
C ILE A 72 9.73 -9.96 5.54
N ALA A 73 8.87 -9.32 6.33
CA ALA A 73 8.45 -9.84 7.63
C ALA A 73 7.84 -11.24 7.51
N ASN A 74 6.95 -11.45 6.53
CA ASN A 74 6.29 -12.73 6.30
C ASN A 74 7.23 -13.84 5.79
N THR A 75 8.33 -13.46 5.13
CA THR A 75 9.27 -14.42 4.52
C THR A 75 10.39 -14.81 5.50
N THR A 76 10.75 -13.92 6.41
CA THR A 76 11.83 -14.12 7.39
C THR A 76 11.30 -14.77 8.67
N ARG A 77 12.21 -15.31 9.51
CA ARG A 77 11.85 -15.86 10.83
C ARG A 77 11.97 -14.83 11.95
N ALA A 78 12.32 -13.59 11.60
CA ALA A 78 12.51 -12.51 12.54
C ALA A 78 11.16 -12.06 13.12
N HIS A 79 11.17 -11.64 14.38
CA HIS A 79 10.06 -10.89 14.95
C HIS A 79 9.94 -9.54 14.24
N PHE A 80 8.72 -9.08 13.99
CA PHE A 80 8.49 -7.84 13.26
C PHE A 80 7.83 -6.81 14.15
N ILE A 81 8.45 -5.64 14.27
CA ILE A 81 7.91 -4.47 14.97
C ILE A 81 7.80 -3.34 13.96
N ALA A 82 6.64 -2.70 13.87
CA ALA A 82 6.40 -1.57 12.97
C ALA A 82 6.15 -0.29 13.77
N ILE A 83 6.84 0.78 13.39
CA ILE A 83 6.70 2.12 13.97
C ILE A 83 6.43 3.12 12.84
N ASN A 84 5.47 4.03 13.06
CA ASN A 84 5.29 5.19 12.20
C ASN A 84 6.04 6.39 12.79
N ALA A 85 7.03 6.92 12.06
CA ALA A 85 7.90 7.97 12.55
C ALA A 85 7.20 9.30 12.88
N VAL A 86 6.03 9.56 12.30
CA VAL A 86 5.23 10.78 12.55
C VAL A 86 4.62 10.75 13.94
N LEU A 87 4.16 9.57 14.39
CA LEU A 87 3.43 9.42 15.65
C LEU A 87 4.33 8.98 16.81
N ALA A 88 5.43 8.30 16.50
CA ALA A 88 6.27 7.69 17.51
C ALA A 88 7.25 8.67 18.15
N GLY A 89 7.35 8.66 19.48
CA GLY A 89 8.38 9.35 20.24
C GLY A 89 9.59 8.47 20.56
N VAL A 90 10.53 9.02 21.32
CA VAL A 90 11.71 8.27 21.82
C VAL A 90 11.30 7.10 22.73
N LYS A 91 10.16 7.23 23.43
CA LYS A 91 9.63 6.17 24.29
C LYS A 91 9.26 4.93 23.50
N ASP A 92 8.50 5.08 22.40
CA ASP A 92 8.07 3.96 21.55
C ASP A 92 9.26 3.22 20.94
N ILE A 93 10.31 3.95 20.55
CA ILE A 93 11.57 3.36 20.09
C ILE A 93 12.19 2.50 21.19
N ARG A 94 12.30 3.03 22.42
CA ARG A 94 12.88 2.27 23.55
C ARG A 94 12.07 1.03 23.91
N GLU A 95 10.75 1.09 23.82
CA GLU A 95 9.88 -0.06 24.05
C GLU A 95 10.09 -1.14 22.99
N ALA A 96 10.17 -0.76 21.71
CA ALA A 96 10.48 -1.69 20.62
C ALA A 96 11.86 -2.34 20.77
N ILE A 97 12.86 -1.57 21.21
CA ILE A 97 14.20 -2.11 21.49
C ILE A 97 14.18 -3.06 22.68
N ALA A 98 13.48 -2.73 23.76
CA ALA A 98 13.37 -3.61 24.92
C ALA A 98 12.74 -4.96 24.53
N GLU A 99 11.66 -4.93 23.74
CA GLU A 99 11.04 -6.16 23.20
C GLU A 99 12.03 -6.94 22.32
N ALA A 100 12.79 -6.26 21.45
CA ALA A 100 13.80 -6.91 20.60
C ALA A 100 14.88 -7.62 21.43
N GLN A 101 15.35 -6.99 22.51
CA GLN A 101 16.34 -7.55 23.42
C GLN A 101 15.81 -8.77 24.18
N GLU A 102 14.57 -8.68 24.69
CA GLU A 102 13.91 -9.80 25.36
C GLU A 102 13.83 -11.02 24.43
N ARG A 103 13.41 -10.80 23.18
CA ARG A 103 13.29 -11.88 22.18
C ARG A 103 14.62 -12.48 21.78
N ALA A 104 15.65 -11.65 21.63
CA ALA A 104 17.00 -12.12 21.38
C ALA A 104 17.52 -12.97 22.56
N GLY A 105 17.29 -12.54 23.80
CA GLY A 105 17.77 -13.22 25.00
C GLY A 105 17.03 -14.53 25.32
N MET A 106 15.70 -14.56 25.18
CA MET A 106 14.89 -15.72 25.55
C MET A 106 14.72 -16.74 24.43
N TYR A 107 14.57 -16.27 23.18
CA TYR A 107 14.18 -17.12 22.04
C TYR A 107 15.25 -17.20 20.95
N ASN A 108 16.39 -16.50 21.11
CA ASN A 108 17.41 -16.35 20.07
C ASN A 108 16.80 -15.89 18.73
N GLN A 109 15.77 -15.06 18.81
CA GLN A 109 15.01 -14.59 17.66
C GLN A 109 15.44 -13.17 17.31
N ARG A 110 15.88 -12.96 16.06
CA ARG A 110 16.20 -11.63 15.53
C ARG A 110 14.94 -10.79 15.40
N THR A 111 15.08 -9.47 15.47
CA THR A 111 13.96 -8.53 15.29
C THR A 111 14.21 -7.62 14.10
N ILE A 112 13.22 -7.51 13.21
CA ILE A 112 13.14 -6.48 12.17
C ILE A 112 12.32 -5.33 12.74
N LEU A 113 12.94 -4.16 12.81
CA LEU A 113 12.27 -2.91 13.16
C LEU A 113 11.98 -2.13 11.89
N PHE A 114 10.71 -2.11 11.50
CA PHE A 114 10.23 -1.30 10.39
C PHE A 114 9.89 0.12 10.87
N VAL A 115 10.43 1.12 10.17
CA VAL A 115 10.16 2.53 10.43
C VAL A 115 9.61 3.17 9.16
N ASP A 116 8.31 3.45 9.16
CA ASP A 116 7.66 4.18 8.06
C ASP A 116 7.91 5.68 8.19
N GLU A 117 8.07 6.35 7.05
CA GLU A 117 8.43 7.76 6.95
C GLU A 117 9.65 8.16 7.79
N VAL A 118 10.73 7.37 7.73
CA VAL A 118 11.94 7.53 8.58
C VAL A 118 12.57 8.93 8.50
N HIS A 119 12.34 9.68 7.41
CA HIS A 119 12.75 11.08 7.27
C HIS A 119 12.10 12.02 8.31
N ARG A 120 10.99 11.62 8.94
CA ARG A 120 10.27 12.41 9.96
C ARG A 120 10.88 12.28 11.34
N PHE A 121 11.78 11.33 11.57
CA PHE A 121 12.49 11.26 12.83
C PHE A 121 13.42 12.45 13.02
N ASN A 122 13.25 13.14 14.13
CA ASN A 122 14.20 14.13 14.59
C ASN A 122 15.52 13.47 15.03
N LYS A 123 16.56 14.29 15.21
CA LYS A 123 17.89 13.82 15.60
C LYS A 123 17.88 12.94 16.87
N SER A 124 17.10 13.30 17.88
CA SER A 124 17.05 12.53 19.14
C SER A 124 16.46 11.12 18.97
N GLN A 125 15.47 10.96 18.09
CA GLN A 125 14.89 9.65 17.75
C GLN A 125 15.91 8.79 16.98
N GLN A 126 16.62 9.39 16.02
CA GLN A 126 17.64 8.69 15.24
C GLN A 126 18.83 8.27 16.12
N ASP A 127 19.30 9.15 17.00
CA ASP A 127 20.39 8.86 17.95
C ASP A 127 19.98 7.79 18.98
N ALA A 128 18.71 7.73 19.37
CA ALA A 128 18.20 6.67 20.25
C ALA A 128 18.16 5.30 19.58
N LEU A 129 17.96 5.25 18.26
CA LEU A 129 17.92 4.01 17.47
C LEU A 129 19.31 3.50 17.07
N PHE A 130 20.22 4.43 16.77
CA PHE A 130 21.52 4.14 16.15
C PHE A 130 22.34 3.02 16.82
N PRO A 131 22.56 3.00 18.15
CA PRO A 131 23.38 1.97 18.81
C PRO A 131 22.86 0.54 18.59
N TRP A 132 21.55 0.39 18.47
CA TRP A 132 20.86 -0.90 18.36
C TRP A 132 20.89 -1.47 16.95
N VAL A 133 21.00 -0.58 15.95
CA VAL A 133 21.26 -0.97 14.57
C VAL A 133 22.73 -1.37 14.42
N GLU A 134 23.64 -0.64 15.08
CA GLU A 134 25.08 -0.90 15.01
C GLU A 134 25.49 -2.24 15.62
N ASN A 135 24.95 -2.58 16.79
CA ASN A 135 25.27 -3.84 17.47
C ASN A 135 24.43 -5.04 16.98
N GLY A 136 23.50 -4.82 16.05
CA GLY A 136 22.65 -5.87 15.47
C GLY A 136 21.48 -6.34 16.34
N THR A 137 21.13 -5.59 17.40
CA THR A 137 19.91 -5.87 18.21
C THR A 137 18.65 -5.83 17.34
N VAL A 138 18.60 -4.89 16.40
CA VAL A 138 17.53 -4.80 15.39
C VAL A 138 18.08 -4.70 13.99
N ILE A 139 17.40 -5.36 13.05
CA ILE A 139 17.56 -5.14 11.62
C ILE A 139 16.61 -3.99 11.24
N LEU A 140 17.17 -2.83 10.91
CA LEU A 140 16.35 -1.68 10.51
C LEU A 140 15.83 -1.87 9.09
N VAL A 141 14.53 -1.68 8.89
CA VAL A 141 13.93 -1.49 7.56
C VAL A 141 13.25 -0.13 7.54
N GLY A 142 13.90 0.88 6.97
CA GLY A 142 13.33 2.22 6.84
C GLY A 142 12.57 2.39 5.52
N ALA A 143 11.47 3.14 5.51
CA ALA A 143 10.80 3.60 4.31
C ALA A 143 10.67 5.13 4.30
N THR A 144 10.88 5.76 3.14
CA THR A 144 10.75 7.21 2.99
C THR A 144 10.36 7.59 1.55
N THR A 145 9.62 8.70 1.38
CA THR A 145 9.44 9.34 0.07
C THR A 145 10.60 10.23 -0.32
N GLU A 146 11.30 10.77 0.67
CA GLU A 146 12.41 11.70 0.51
C GLU A 146 13.74 10.99 0.26
N ASN A 147 14.72 11.73 -0.25
CA ASN A 147 16.07 11.22 -0.48
C ASN A 147 16.78 10.94 0.86
N PRO A 148 17.12 9.67 1.17
CA PRO A 148 17.65 9.28 2.48
C PRO A 148 19.04 9.86 2.78
N TYR A 149 19.80 10.26 1.76
CA TYR A 149 21.14 10.84 1.97
C TYR A 149 21.09 12.25 2.58
N PHE A 150 19.93 12.93 2.50
CA PHE A 150 19.72 14.26 3.08
C PHE A 150 18.93 14.21 4.38
N GLU A 151 17.86 13.41 4.43
CA GLU A 151 16.92 13.41 5.55
C GLU A 151 17.27 12.42 6.68
N VAL A 152 18.05 11.38 6.38
CA VAL A 152 18.45 10.37 7.38
C VAL A 152 19.89 10.59 7.79
N ASN A 153 20.17 10.49 9.09
CA ASN A 153 21.52 10.65 9.62
C ASN A 153 22.49 9.65 8.97
N LYS A 154 23.66 10.17 8.58
CA LYS A 154 24.80 9.43 8.00
C LYS A 154 25.15 8.15 8.76
N ALA A 155 24.96 8.13 10.08
CA ALA A 155 25.25 6.97 10.91
C ALA A 155 24.35 5.76 10.58
N LEU A 156 23.06 6.00 10.33
CA LEU A 156 22.09 4.98 9.90
C LEU A 156 22.27 4.63 8.42
N VAL A 157 22.48 5.64 7.56
CA VAL A 157 22.70 5.44 6.12
C VAL A 157 23.94 4.58 5.87
N SER A 158 25.06 4.84 6.56
CA SER A 158 26.31 4.08 6.37
C SER A 158 26.23 2.60 6.79
N ARG A 159 25.24 2.23 7.61
CA ARG A 159 25.01 0.84 8.07
C ARG A 159 23.83 0.17 7.36
N SER A 160 23.18 0.88 6.44
CA SER A 160 22.00 0.39 5.73
C SER A 160 22.28 0.30 4.23
N ARG A 161 21.73 -0.74 3.59
CA ARG A 161 21.68 -0.80 2.12
C ARG A 161 20.51 0.04 1.64
N ILE A 162 20.78 0.97 0.72
CA ILE A 162 19.76 1.85 0.17
C ILE A 162 19.20 1.24 -1.12
N PHE A 163 17.88 1.11 -1.21
CA PHE A 163 17.19 0.58 -2.39
C PHE A 163 16.16 1.59 -2.88
N GLN A 164 16.27 1.98 -4.15
CA GLN A 164 15.31 2.85 -4.82
C GLN A 164 14.15 2.04 -5.39
N LEU A 165 12.94 2.40 -4.99
CA LEU A 165 11.72 1.96 -5.66
C LEU A 165 11.31 3.03 -6.69
N THR A 166 10.99 2.57 -7.90
CA THR A 166 10.59 3.43 -9.01
C THR A 166 9.06 3.43 -9.16
N GLY A 167 8.51 4.45 -9.82
CA GLY A 167 7.10 4.43 -10.24
C GLY A 167 6.77 3.17 -11.03
N LEU A 168 5.55 2.66 -10.85
CA LEU A 168 5.08 1.48 -11.59
C LEU A 168 4.79 1.85 -13.05
N THR A 169 5.02 0.91 -13.97
CA THR A 169 4.67 1.10 -15.38
C THR A 169 3.17 0.92 -15.59
N LYS A 170 2.67 1.30 -16.77
CA LYS A 170 1.26 1.10 -17.12
C LYS A 170 0.87 -0.40 -17.06
N GLU A 171 1.77 -1.27 -17.51
CA GLU A 171 1.58 -2.73 -17.49
C GLU A 171 1.49 -3.27 -16.06
N HIS A 172 2.31 -2.74 -15.14
CA HIS A 172 2.25 -3.11 -13.72
C HIS A 172 0.90 -2.74 -13.10
N LEU A 173 0.41 -1.52 -13.36
CA LEU A 173 -0.87 -1.06 -12.83
C LEU A 173 -2.04 -1.86 -13.42
N ARG A 174 -2.02 -2.14 -14.73
CA ARG A 174 -3.01 -3.02 -15.37
C ARG A 174 -3.02 -4.40 -14.72
N ARG A 175 -1.86 -5.01 -14.52
CA ARG A 175 -1.75 -6.32 -13.85
C ARG A 175 -2.30 -6.28 -12.42
N ILE A 176 -2.12 -5.18 -11.68
CA ILE A 176 -2.71 -5.00 -10.35
C ILE A 176 -4.25 -4.97 -10.43
N ILE A 177 -4.83 -4.26 -11.41
CA ILE A 177 -6.29 -4.24 -11.64
C ILE A 177 -6.77 -5.67 -11.93
N GLU A 178 -6.16 -6.36 -12.88
CA GLU A 178 -6.53 -7.74 -13.27
C GLU A 178 -6.45 -8.71 -12.08
N GLN A 179 -5.36 -8.67 -11.31
CA GLN A 179 -5.20 -9.47 -10.09
C GLN A 179 -6.30 -9.17 -9.07
N THR A 180 -6.68 -7.89 -8.94
CA THR A 180 -7.72 -7.46 -8.00
C THR A 180 -9.11 -7.94 -8.42
N LEU A 181 -9.42 -7.91 -9.71
CA LEU A 181 -10.69 -8.42 -10.23
C LEU A 181 -10.77 -9.94 -10.17
N ALA A 182 -9.64 -10.64 -10.29
CA ALA A 182 -9.61 -12.10 -10.25
C ALA A 182 -9.55 -12.70 -8.83
N ASP A 183 -9.06 -11.96 -7.83
CA ASP A 183 -8.86 -12.48 -6.46
C ASP A 183 -10.21 -12.62 -5.71
N PRO A 184 -10.66 -13.86 -5.38
CA PRO A 184 -11.95 -14.09 -4.73
C PRO A 184 -11.92 -13.90 -3.21
N GLU A 185 -10.74 -13.77 -2.60
CA GLU A 185 -10.57 -13.65 -1.15
C GLU A 185 -10.47 -12.19 -0.73
N ARG A 186 -9.60 -11.44 -1.40
CA ARG A 186 -9.20 -10.07 -1.05
C ARG A 186 -9.78 -9.01 -1.98
N GLY A 187 -9.98 -9.40 -3.24
CA GLY A 187 -10.44 -8.53 -4.32
C GLY A 187 -11.90 -8.73 -4.67
N TYR A 188 -12.20 -8.56 -5.96
CA TYR A 188 -13.55 -8.60 -6.51
C TYR A 188 -13.90 -9.88 -7.26
N GLY A 189 -13.11 -10.95 -7.15
CA GLY A 189 -13.34 -12.20 -7.89
C GLY A 189 -14.64 -12.95 -7.57
N LYS A 190 -15.40 -12.50 -6.55
CA LYS A 190 -16.75 -12.99 -6.23
C LYS A 190 -17.87 -12.11 -6.78
N ARG A 191 -17.55 -10.92 -7.30
CA ARG A 191 -18.49 -10.01 -7.97
C ARG A 191 -18.29 -10.17 -9.48
N ASN A 192 -19.38 -10.06 -10.24
CA ASN A 192 -19.28 -10.01 -11.69
C ASN A 192 -18.95 -8.57 -12.10
N VAL A 193 -17.66 -8.23 -12.11
CA VAL A 193 -17.17 -6.89 -12.48
C VAL A 193 -16.54 -6.97 -13.86
N THR A 194 -17.06 -6.19 -14.80
CA THR A 194 -16.47 -5.97 -16.12
C THR A 194 -16.03 -4.51 -16.23
N ILE A 195 -14.87 -4.26 -16.84
CA ILE A 195 -14.33 -2.91 -17.04
C ILE A 195 -13.99 -2.76 -18.51
N ASP A 196 -14.41 -1.64 -19.10
CA ASP A 196 -14.03 -1.31 -20.47
C ASP A 196 -12.53 -1.01 -20.59
N GLU A 197 -11.95 -1.29 -21.74
CA GLU A 197 -10.51 -1.15 -21.97
C GLU A 197 -10.05 0.32 -21.82
N ASP A 198 -10.86 1.28 -22.29
CA ASP A 198 -10.61 2.71 -22.15
C ASP A 198 -10.71 3.18 -20.69
N ALA A 199 -11.60 2.59 -19.89
CA ALA A 199 -11.68 2.82 -18.46
C ALA A 199 -10.42 2.31 -17.73
N ILE A 200 -9.90 1.13 -18.09
CA ILE A 200 -8.62 0.62 -17.55
C ILE A 200 -7.48 1.58 -17.90
N GLU A 201 -7.38 1.99 -19.16
CA GLU A 201 -6.37 2.96 -19.60
C GLU A 201 -6.45 4.26 -18.82
N HIS A 202 -7.65 4.81 -18.63
CA HIS A 202 -7.87 6.03 -17.85
C HIS A 202 -7.41 5.88 -16.39
N LEU A 203 -7.81 4.80 -15.72
CA LEU A 203 -7.42 4.52 -14.33
C LEU A 203 -5.89 4.42 -14.19
N VAL A 204 -5.23 3.74 -15.13
CA VAL A 204 -3.78 3.57 -15.16
C VAL A 204 -3.06 4.90 -15.40
N GLU A 205 -3.56 5.74 -16.31
CA GLU A 205 -2.97 7.03 -16.63
C GLU A 205 -3.04 7.99 -15.45
N VAL A 206 -4.20 8.08 -14.80
CA VAL A 206 -4.38 9.00 -13.68
C VAL A 206 -3.62 8.54 -12.43
N ALA A 207 -3.50 7.23 -12.22
CA ALA A 207 -2.69 6.69 -11.13
C ALA A 207 -1.19 7.01 -11.26
N ASN A 208 -0.69 7.25 -12.49
CA ASN A 208 0.66 7.73 -12.79
C ASN A 208 1.77 6.99 -11.99
N GLY A 209 1.70 5.66 -11.98
CA GLY A 209 2.66 4.78 -11.32
C GLY A 209 2.45 4.53 -9.82
N ASP A 210 1.33 4.97 -9.24
CA ASP A 210 0.94 4.73 -7.83
C ASP A 210 -0.11 3.60 -7.72
N ALA A 211 0.28 2.45 -7.15
CA ALA A 211 -0.63 1.30 -6.96
C ALA A 211 -1.78 1.59 -5.98
N ARG A 212 -1.55 2.44 -4.98
CA ARG A 212 -2.58 2.79 -4.00
C ARG A 212 -3.63 3.68 -4.66
N ALA A 213 -3.21 4.62 -5.51
CA ALA A 213 -4.11 5.47 -6.25
C ALA A 213 -5.02 4.65 -7.19
N VAL A 214 -4.46 3.73 -7.97
CA VAL A 214 -5.27 2.89 -8.89
C VAL A 214 -6.26 2.00 -8.14
N LEU A 215 -5.84 1.39 -7.02
CA LEU A 215 -6.72 0.54 -6.21
C LEU A 215 -7.84 1.34 -5.54
N ASN A 216 -7.56 2.56 -5.08
CA ASN A 216 -8.59 3.42 -4.49
C ASN A 216 -9.61 3.89 -5.54
N ALA A 217 -9.15 4.25 -6.74
CA ALA A 217 -10.04 4.63 -7.84
C ALA A 217 -10.90 3.45 -8.28
N LEU A 218 -10.30 2.26 -8.43
CA LEU A 218 -11.02 1.03 -8.74
C LEU A 218 -12.04 0.68 -7.64
N GLU A 219 -11.66 0.76 -6.36
CA GLU A 219 -12.58 0.54 -5.25
C GLU A 219 -13.77 1.51 -5.33
N LEU A 220 -13.51 2.80 -5.54
CA LEU A 220 -14.59 3.77 -5.67
C LEU A 220 -15.50 3.44 -6.85
N ALA A 221 -14.96 3.16 -8.03
CA ALA A 221 -15.73 2.79 -9.22
C ALA A 221 -16.61 1.56 -8.98
N VAL A 222 -16.08 0.51 -8.35
CA VAL A 222 -16.82 -0.74 -8.11
C VAL A 222 -17.87 -0.59 -7.01
N GLU A 223 -17.57 0.17 -5.95
CA GLU A 223 -18.50 0.34 -4.81
C GLU A 223 -19.59 1.38 -5.07
N THR A 224 -19.41 2.33 -6.00
CA THR A 224 -20.47 3.28 -6.40
C THR A 224 -21.31 2.78 -7.57
N THR A 225 -20.85 1.75 -8.28
CA THR A 225 -21.58 1.14 -9.39
C THR A 225 -22.41 -0.06 -8.90
N GLY A 226 -23.65 0.24 -8.48
CA GLY A 226 -24.68 -0.68 -7.95
C GLY A 226 -25.17 -0.21 -6.56
N ASP A 227 -26.45 0.05 -6.26
CA ASP A 227 -27.73 -0.54 -6.69
C ASP A 227 -28.72 0.43 -7.41
N GLU A 228 -28.35 1.67 -7.75
CA GLU A 228 -29.26 2.66 -8.35
C GLU A 228 -28.59 3.55 -9.42
N VAL A 229 -28.15 2.97 -10.53
CA VAL A 229 -28.03 3.76 -11.78
C VAL A 229 -29.01 3.17 -12.77
N ALA A 230 -30.30 3.37 -12.47
CA ALA A 230 -31.31 3.38 -13.50
C ALA A 230 -30.90 4.47 -14.48
N THR A 231 -30.46 4.03 -15.66
CA THR A 231 -30.40 4.77 -16.91
C THR A 231 -31.10 6.14 -16.81
N ILE A 232 -30.34 7.22 -16.85
CA ILE A 232 -30.86 8.49 -17.34
C ILE A 232 -31.05 8.27 -18.85
N ASP A 233 -32.13 7.55 -19.21
CA ASP A 233 -32.60 7.45 -20.58
C ASP A 233 -33.69 8.50 -20.77
N ASP A 234 -33.45 9.29 -21.79
CA ASP A 234 -34.17 10.47 -22.19
C ASP A 234 -35.40 10.04 -22.99
N ARG A 235 -36.56 9.77 -22.33
CA ARG A 235 -37.92 9.77 -22.96
C ARG A 235 -39.10 9.46 -22.02
N ARG A 236 -39.95 10.49 -21.84
CA ARG A 236 -41.43 10.56 -21.53
C ARG A 236 -42.08 9.70 -20.40
N PRO A 237 -43.04 10.28 -19.64
CA PRO A 237 -43.74 9.57 -18.58
C PRO A 237 -45.01 8.86 -19.10
N THR A 238 -45.22 7.60 -18.73
CA THR A 238 -46.56 6.97 -18.74
C THR A 238 -46.78 6.03 -17.56
N THR A 239 -47.66 6.50 -16.68
CA THR A 239 -48.69 5.79 -15.88
C THR A 239 -48.34 4.57 -15.02
N VAL A 240 -48.57 4.78 -13.73
CA VAL A 240 -48.63 3.86 -12.59
C VAL A 240 -49.63 2.70 -12.79
N ARG A 241 -49.20 1.47 -12.52
CA ARG A 241 -50.06 0.40 -11.96
C ARG A 241 -49.27 -0.44 -10.95
N SER A 242 -49.97 -0.77 -9.87
CA SER A 242 -49.53 -1.38 -8.62
C SER A 242 -49.82 -2.88 -8.59
N ASP A 243 -48.80 -3.70 -8.30
CA ASP A 243 -48.93 -5.08 -7.81
C ASP A 243 -47.85 -5.37 -6.72
N PRO A 244 -48.06 -6.29 -5.76
CA PRO A 244 -47.24 -6.46 -4.55
C PRO A 244 -45.96 -7.32 -4.76
N PRO A 245 -44.97 -7.26 -3.84
CA PRO A 245 -43.60 -7.68 -4.13
C PRO A 245 -43.43 -9.20 -4.05
N ALA A 246 -43.13 -9.82 -5.19
CA ALA A 246 -42.54 -11.15 -5.22
C ALA A 246 -41.07 -11.08 -4.78
N ALA A 247 -40.65 -12.06 -3.98
CA ALA A 247 -39.32 -12.19 -3.39
C ALA A 247 -38.18 -11.80 -4.37
N VAL A 248 -37.49 -10.71 -4.04
CA VAL A 248 -36.27 -10.28 -4.73
C VAL A 248 -35.18 -11.28 -4.40
N SER A 249 -35.05 -12.30 -5.24
CA SER A 249 -33.79 -13.02 -5.41
C SER A 249 -32.71 -11.97 -5.65
N ARG A 250 -31.75 -11.84 -4.73
CA ARG A 250 -30.54 -11.03 -4.92
C ARG A 250 -29.82 -11.53 -6.16
N ARG A 251 -30.19 -11.01 -7.33
CA ARG A 251 -29.39 -11.17 -8.55
C ARG A 251 -28.08 -10.46 -8.25
N SER A 252 -26.96 -11.14 -8.46
CA SER A 252 -25.66 -10.48 -8.52
C SER A 252 -25.81 -9.30 -9.48
N SER A 253 -25.77 -8.07 -8.97
CA SER A 253 -25.72 -6.90 -9.82
C SER A 253 -24.42 -6.98 -10.60
N ASP A 254 -24.53 -7.20 -11.90
CA ASP A 254 -23.39 -7.14 -12.81
C ASP A 254 -22.89 -5.70 -12.78
N VAL A 255 -21.64 -5.52 -12.36
CA VAL A 255 -20.99 -4.20 -12.25
C VAL A 255 -20.23 -3.98 -13.53
N HIS A 256 -20.67 -3.02 -14.35
CA HIS A 256 -19.97 -2.64 -15.58
C HIS A 256 -19.39 -1.25 -15.43
N ILE A 257 -18.06 -1.15 -15.42
CA ILE A 257 -17.32 0.11 -15.30
C ILE A 257 -16.98 0.61 -16.71
N THR A 258 -17.65 1.68 -17.10
CA THR A 258 -17.37 2.42 -18.34
C THR A 258 -16.35 3.53 -18.09
N LEU A 259 -15.85 4.15 -19.17
CA LEU A 259 -14.96 5.31 -19.06
C LEU A 259 -15.55 6.44 -18.20
N ALA A 260 -16.85 6.74 -18.36
CA ALA A 260 -17.52 7.80 -17.59
C ALA A 260 -17.49 7.52 -16.08
N ILE A 261 -17.72 6.26 -15.68
CA ILE A 261 -17.63 5.85 -14.27
C ILE A 261 -16.19 5.95 -13.78
N ALA A 262 -15.21 5.54 -14.60
CA ALA A 262 -13.81 5.67 -14.24
C ALA A 262 -13.39 7.13 -14.05
N GLU A 263 -13.83 8.05 -14.91
CA GLU A 263 -13.60 9.48 -14.79
C GLU A 263 -14.22 10.06 -13.51
N GLU A 264 -15.45 9.65 -13.14
CA GLU A 264 -16.12 10.08 -11.91
C GLU A 264 -15.47 9.50 -10.64
N SER A 265 -14.95 8.27 -10.72
CA SER A 265 -14.24 7.60 -9.62
C SER A 265 -12.91 8.24 -9.26
N ILE A 266 -12.45 9.16 -10.12
CA ILE A 266 -11.25 9.92 -9.89
C ILE A 266 -11.68 11.36 -9.63
N GLN A 267 -11.78 11.73 -8.35
CA GLN A 267 -11.76 13.15 -8.02
C GLN A 267 -10.46 13.72 -8.57
N ARG A 268 -10.55 14.63 -9.56
CA ARG A 268 -9.42 15.45 -10.00
C ARG A 268 -8.71 15.91 -8.74
N ARG A 269 -7.50 15.41 -8.49
CA ARG A 269 -6.64 15.93 -7.43
C ARG A 269 -6.68 17.44 -7.59
N ALA A 270 -7.22 18.11 -6.58
CA ALA A 270 -7.16 19.56 -6.51
C ALA A 270 -5.72 19.92 -6.84
N VAL A 271 -5.57 20.71 -7.92
CA VAL A 271 -4.32 21.38 -8.26
C VAL A 271 -3.73 21.85 -6.94
N LEU A 272 -2.54 21.39 -6.62
CA LEU A 272 -1.74 21.90 -5.50
C LEU A 272 -1.54 23.39 -5.80
N TYR A 273 -2.49 24.21 -5.37
CA TYR A 273 -2.24 25.61 -5.11
C TYR A 273 -1.23 25.59 -3.99
N ASP A 274 0.00 25.92 -4.38
CA ASP A 274 1.06 26.27 -3.47
C ASP A 274 0.52 27.30 -2.48
N LYS A 275 0.75 27.04 -1.19
CA LYS A 275 0.31 27.91 -0.11
C LYS A 275 1.28 29.06 0.15
N GLU A 276 2.14 29.35 -0.83
CA GLU A 276 2.90 30.57 -0.91
C GLU A 276 2.56 31.24 -2.24
N GLY A 277 1.62 32.18 -2.18
CA GLY A 277 1.42 33.13 -3.26
C GLY A 277 2.68 33.97 -3.46
N ASP A 278 2.85 34.45 -4.69
CA ASP A 278 3.84 35.42 -5.17
C ASP A 278 5.24 34.82 -5.50
N TYR A 279 5.84 34.93 -6.70
CA TYR A 279 5.71 35.92 -7.78
C TYR A 279 6.26 35.44 -9.14
N HIS A 280 5.65 36.01 -10.18
CA HIS A 280 6.18 36.43 -11.49
C HIS A 280 6.77 35.40 -12.48
N PHE A 281 6.01 35.19 -13.57
CA PHE A 281 6.56 34.92 -14.89
C PHE A 281 7.44 36.11 -15.30
N ASP A 282 8.73 35.87 -15.50
CA ASP A 282 9.47 36.58 -16.54
C ASP A 282 9.75 35.61 -17.68
N THR A 283 9.30 36.05 -18.85
CA THR A 283 9.40 35.38 -20.13
C THR A 283 10.76 35.70 -20.72
N ILE A 284 11.57 34.68 -21.05
CA ILE A 284 12.37 34.59 -22.29
C ILE A 284 12.42 33.12 -22.71
#